data_AF-A0A951HAX4-F1
#
_entry.id   AF-A0A951HAX4-F1
#
_cell.length_a   1.000
_cell.length_b   1.000
_cell.length_c   1.000
_cell.angle_alpha   90.00
_cell.angle_beta   90.00
_cell.angle_gamma   90.00
#
_symmetry.space_group_name_H-M   'P 1'
#
loop_
_entity.id
_entity.type
_entity.pdbx_description
1 polymer ?
#
loop_
_entity_poly.entity_id
_entity_poly.type
_entity_poly.pdbx_seq_one_letter_code
_entity_poly.pdbx_strand_id
1 'polypeptide(L)'
;MKYLEDWVKDLVAQPIAYLNQRYADEDMSLRECVAFRDIEELPFFSPLRKRFRQVSYETLLELNHKVRNCPCEEPIWEAILWHIEHPLPTQVAHDLIERKIAITLLGHTIQNEEIMWRLAPLVDETLLTLAKELYINPEKSLEEFQSLLDQYPQHEWMLSALGYSGASSPEKRNAWFKVAKQHPNADALLSVLPVGTMSPSELRAERQSREFSMDNTLGAGQLESLYGTRVPEEILAIASNPQTPCEILEELVQLRGVALSRRIRIAADQNLRRRNGDML
;
A
#
# COMPACT_ATOMS: atom_id res chain seq x y z
N MET A 1 -5.65 -12.24 19.86
CA MET A 1 -5.57 -11.87 18.44
C MET A 1 -4.20 -11.26 18.20
N LYS A 2 -3.46 -11.71 17.19
CA LYS A 2 -2.09 -11.23 16.91
C LYS A 2 -2.00 -10.47 15.60
N TYR A 3 -2.81 -10.81 14.60
CA TYR A 3 -2.77 -10.25 13.25
C TYR A 3 -4.13 -9.68 12.81
N LEU A 4 -4.16 -8.91 11.72
CA LEU A 4 -5.41 -8.43 11.13
C LEU A 4 -6.36 -9.59 10.80
N GLU A 5 -5.85 -10.69 10.23
CA GLU A 5 -6.62 -11.93 10.00
C GLU A 5 -7.32 -12.44 11.26
N ASP A 6 -6.65 -12.41 12.42
CA ASP A 6 -7.25 -12.90 13.67
C ASP A 6 -8.39 -11.98 14.13
N TRP A 7 -8.23 -10.67 13.94
CA TRP A 7 -9.26 -9.70 14.25
C TRP A 7 -10.46 -9.85 13.31
N VAL A 8 -10.24 -9.99 12.00
CA VAL A 8 -11.32 -10.25 11.04
C VAL A 8 -12.04 -11.57 11.36
N LYS A 9 -11.31 -12.63 11.72
CA LYS A 9 -11.91 -13.90 12.17
C LYS A 9 -12.74 -13.75 13.44
N ASP A 10 -12.28 -12.94 14.39
CA ASP A 10 -13.08 -12.63 15.59
C ASP A 10 -14.37 -11.91 15.20
N LEU A 11 -14.31 -10.88 14.34
CA LEU A 11 -15.51 -10.22 13.81
C LEU A 11 -16.47 -11.23 13.18
N VAL A 12 -15.95 -12.14 12.36
CA VAL A 12 -16.72 -13.21 11.72
C VAL A 12 -17.39 -14.14 12.75
N ALA A 13 -16.76 -14.37 13.90
CA ALA A 13 -17.34 -15.21 14.96
C ALA A 13 -18.38 -14.47 15.83
N GLN A 14 -18.30 -13.14 15.98
CA GLN A 14 -19.21 -12.38 16.85
C GLN A 14 -20.65 -12.28 16.30
N PRO A 15 -21.70 -12.19 17.13
CA PRO A 15 -23.05 -11.91 16.66
C PRO A 15 -23.15 -10.54 15.96
N ILE A 16 -23.91 -10.44 14.86
CA ILE A 16 -24.06 -9.17 14.12
C ILE A 16 -24.64 -8.05 14.98
N ALA A 17 -25.52 -8.39 15.94
CA ALA A 17 -26.06 -7.41 16.90
C ALA A 17 -24.97 -6.77 17.78
N TYR A 18 -23.95 -7.54 18.17
CA TYR A 18 -22.80 -7.01 18.90
C TYR A 18 -21.95 -6.10 18.03
N LEU A 19 -21.69 -6.50 16.77
CA LEU A 19 -20.93 -5.68 15.82
C LEU A 19 -21.62 -4.34 15.53
N ASN A 20 -22.93 -4.36 15.30
CA ASN A 20 -23.73 -3.15 15.12
C ASN A 20 -23.67 -2.26 16.37
N GLN A 21 -23.83 -2.83 17.57
CA GLN A 21 -23.72 -2.04 18.80
C GLN A 21 -22.33 -1.41 18.98
N ARG A 22 -21.26 -2.10 18.56
CA ARG A 22 -19.88 -1.67 18.78
C ARG A 22 -19.38 -0.69 17.72
N TYR A 23 -19.76 -0.86 16.45
CA TYR A 23 -19.12 -0.21 15.31
C TYR A 23 -20.06 0.66 14.46
N ALA A 24 -21.36 0.70 14.72
CA ALA A 24 -22.31 1.48 13.92
C ALA A 24 -22.30 2.99 14.16
N ASP A 25 -21.30 3.53 14.86
CA ASP A 25 -21.25 4.97 15.15
C ASP A 25 -20.75 5.73 13.91
N GLU A 26 -21.69 6.28 13.14
CA GLU A 26 -21.47 6.93 11.83
C GLU A 26 -20.86 8.34 11.93
N ASP A 27 -20.88 8.97 13.12
CA ASP A 27 -20.46 10.38 13.30
C ASP A 27 -18.97 10.53 13.69
N MET A 28 -18.22 9.45 13.72
CA MET A 28 -16.82 9.45 14.15
C MET A 28 -15.86 9.57 12.96
N SER A 29 -14.81 10.39 13.09
CA SER A 29 -13.75 10.41 12.09
C SER A 29 -13.08 9.04 11.99
N LEU A 30 -12.47 8.71 10.84
CA LEU A 30 -11.82 7.41 10.61
C LEU A 30 -10.85 7.01 11.74
N ARG A 31 -10.09 7.97 12.29
CA ARG A 31 -9.13 7.73 13.39
C ARG A 31 -9.80 7.52 14.74
N GLU A 32 -11.01 8.03 14.90
CA GLU A 32 -11.78 7.86 16.11
C GLU A 32 -12.57 6.55 16.07
N CYS A 33 -12.90 6.06 14.86
CA CYS A 33 -13.62 4.81 14.62
C CYS A 33 -13.11 3.67 15.50
N VAL A 34 -14.04 3.04 16.23
CA VAL A 34 -13.73 1.94 17.16
C VAL A 34 -13.02 0.79 16.44
N ALA A 35 -13.44 0.47 15.21
CA ALA A 35 -12.81 -0.60 14.42
C ALA A 35 -11.34 -0.29 14.11
N PHE A 36 -11.02 0.97 13.83
CA PHE A 36 -9.65 1.41 13.58
C PHE A 36 -8.77 1.23 14.83
N ARG A 37 -9.24 1.73 15.99
CA ARG A 37 -8.53 1.58 17.26
C ARG A 37 -8.35 0.13 17.67
N ASP A 38 -9.36 -0.71 17.48
CA ASP A 38 -9.28 -2.13 17.81
C ASP A 38 -8.16 -2.83 17.01
N ILE A 39 -7.91 -2.42 15.76
CA ILE A 39 -6.78 -2.90 14.96
C ILE A 39 -5.45 -2.34 15.49
N GLU A 40 -5.39 -1.05 15.83
CA GLU A 40 -4.17 -0.40 16.36
C GLU A 40 -3.73 -0.95 17.73
N GLU A 41 -4.68 -1.43 18.53
CA GLU A 41 -4.43 -2.04 19.84
C GLU A 41 -3.98 -3.51 19.76
N LEU A 42 -3.92 -4.10 18.56
CA LEU A 42 -3.46 -5.48 18.43
C LEU A 42 -1.99 -5.59 18.88
N PRO A 43 -1.60 -6.66 19.62
CA PRO A 43 -0.25 -6.81 20.19
C PRO A 43 0.93 -6.74 19.21
N PHE A 44 0.66 -6.85 17.91
CA PHE A 44 1.66 -6.75 16.84
C PHE A 44 1.23 -5.78 15.75
N PHE A 45 0.32 -4.87 16.09
CA PHE A 45 -0.01 -3.77 15.21
C PHE A 45 1.27 -3.06 14.81
N SER A 46 1.45 -3.00 13.51
CA SER A 46 2.45 -2.17 12.89
C SER A 46 1.88 -1.90 11.50
N PRO A 47 1.68 -0.62 11.11
CA PRO A 47 1.75 -0.31 9.68
C PRO A 47 3.13 -0.81 9.21
N LEU A 48 3.54 -0.91 7.96
CA LEU A 48 4.88 -1.46 7.60
C LEU A 48 5.09 -2.99 7.80
N ARG A 49 4.39 -3.72 8.69
CA ARG A 49 4.52 -5.19 8.78
C ARG A 49 3.61 -5.90 7.78
N LYS A 50 4.19 -6.35 6.66
CA LYS A 50 3.45 -7.07 5.61
C LYS A 50 2.60 -8.23 6.13
N ARG A 51 3.15 -9.05 7.03
CA ARG A 51 2.46 -10.23 7.59
C ARG A 51 1.25 -9.86 8.45
N PHE A 52 1.29 -8.71 9.13
CA PHE A 52 0.15 -8.21 9.89
C PHE A 52 -1.03 -7.86 8.98
N ARG A 53 -0.73 -7.39 7.77
CA ARG A 53 -1.67 -6.83 6.78
C ARG A 53 -2.27 -7.85 5.83
N GLN A 54 -2.03 -9.15 6.05
CA GLN A 54 -2.59 -10.23 5.26
C GLN A 54 -3.90 -10.72 5.87
N VAL A 55 -4.93 -10.79 5.03
CA VAL A 55 -6.21 -11.42 5.33
C VAL A 55 -6.54 -12.40 4.21
N SER A 56 -6.93 -13.63 4.55
CA SER A 56 -7.20 -14.66 3.55
C SER A 56 -8.44 -14.31 2.72
N TYR A 57 -8.46 -14.80 1.48
CA TYR A 57 -9.56 -14.60 0.53
C TYR A 57 -10.89 -15.08 1.12
N GLU A 58 -10.87 -16.25 1.76
CA GLU A 58 -12.02 -16.89 2.39
C GLU A 58 -12.54 -16.05 3.56
N THR A 59 -11.65 -15.57 4.44
CA THR A 59 -12.02 -14.73 5.58
C THR A 59 -12.66 -13.42 5.14
N LEU A 60 -12.14 -12.78 4.08
CA LEU A 60 -12.73 -11.54 3.53
C LEU A 60 -14.11 -11.77 2.90
N LEU A 61 -14.32 -12.90 2.23
CA LEU A 61 -15.63 -13.25 1.69
C LEU A 61 -16.65 -13.53 2.79
N GLU A 62 -16.26 -14.28 3.82
CA GLU A 62 -17.13 -14.59 4.95
C GLU A 62 -17.51 -13.32 5.72
N LEU A 63 -16.54 -12.43 5.95
CA LEU A 63 -16.80 -11.11 6.50
C LEU A 63 -17.80 -10.34 5.64
N ASN A 64 -17.55 -10.24 4.32
CA ASN A 64 -18.43 -9.48 3.42
C ASN A 64 -19.87 -10.00 3.52
N HIS A 65 -20.08 -11.32 3.49
CA HIS A 65 -21.41 -11.91 3.62
C HIS A 65 -22.07 -11.56 4.97
N LYS A 66 -21.29 -11.57 6.05
CA LYS A 66 -21.78 -11.34 7.41
C LYS A 66 -22.21 -9.90 7.67
N VAL A 67 -21.40 -8.93 7.26
CA VAL A 67 -21.64 -7.51 7.58
C VAL A 67 -22.50 -6.81 6.52
N ARG A 68 -22.80 -7.47 5.40
CA ARG A 68 -23.56 -6.88 4.30
C ARG A 68 -24.87 -6.24 4.73
N ASN A 69 -25.07 -4.98 4.34
CA ASN A 69 -26.24 -4.16 4.65
C ASN A 69 -26.48 -3.99 6.16
N CYS A 70 -25.44 -4.09 6.98
CA CYS A 70 -25.51 -3.84 8.41
C CYS A 70 -24.87 -2.47 8.74
N PRO A 71 -25.35 -1.77 9.78
CA PRO A 71 -24.78 -0.48 10.19
C PRO A 71 -23.27 -0.49 10.46
N CYS A 72 -22.69 -1.61 10.93
CA CYS A 72 -21.25 -1.72 11.15
C CYS A 72 -20.41 -1.91 9.87
N GLU A 73 -21.04 -2.06 8.70
CA GLU A 73 -20.37 -2.50 7.48
C GLU A 73 -19.25 -1.55 7.03
N GLU A 74 -19.60 -0.29 6.78
CA GLU A 74 -18.66 0.69 6.27
C GLU A 74 -17.51 0.95 7.26
N PRO A 75 -17.75 1.20 8.57
CA PRO A 75 -16.67 1.38 9.54
C PRO A 75 -15.69 0.20 9.62
N ILE A 76 -16.18 -1.04 9.49
CA ILE A 76 -15.33 -2.23 9.46
C ILE A 76 -14.49 -2.25 8.17
N TRP A 77 -15.10 -2.00 7.01
CA TRP A 77 -14.39 -2.01 5.74
C TRP A 77 -13.36 -0.90 5.64
N GLU A 78 -13.67 0.31 6.10
CA GLU A 78 -12.71 1.41 6.16
C GLU A 78 -11.47 1.03 6.99
N ALA A 79 -11.69 0.44 8.16
CA ALA A 79 -10.62 -0.02 9.03
C ALA A 79 -9.76 -1.11 8.37
N ILE A 80 -10.38 -2.07 7.66
CA ILE A 80 -9.64 -3.13 6.95
C ILE A 80 -8.85 -2.56 5.76
N LEU A 81 -9.49 -1.74 4.92
CA LEU A 81 -8.90 -1.19 3.71
C LEU A 81 -7.69 -0.30 4.01
N TRP A 82 -7.71 0.41 5.13
CA TRP A 82 -6.55 1.17 5.59
C TRP A 82 -5.31 0.31 5.86
N HIS A 83 -5.53 -0.94 6.29
CA HIS A 83 -4.46 -1.81 6.77
C HIS A 83 -4.05 -2.89 5.75
N ILE A 84 -4.91 -3.28 4.83
CA ILE A 84 -4.62 -4.38 3.91
C ILE A 84 -3.57 -3.99 2.86
N GLU A 85 -2.70 -4.94 2.49
CA GLU A 85 -1.59 -4.72 1.54
C GLU A 85 -1.74 -5.45 0.21
N HIS A 86 -2.84 -6.17 0.03
CA HIS A 86 -3.11 -6.98 -1.15
C HIS A 86 -4.51 -6.66 -1.69
N PRO A 87 -4.79 -6.95 -2.96
CA PRO A 87 -6.11 -6.76 -3.53
C PRO A 87 -7.18 -7.51 -2.73
N LEU A 88 -8.38 -6.93 -2.73
CA LEU A 88 -9.55 -7.64 -2.24
C LEU A 88 -9.93 -8.75 -3.22
N PRO A 89 -10.65 -9.79 -2.75
CA PRO A 89 -11.41 -10.65 -3.65
C PRO A 89 -12.21 -9.82 -4.66
N THR A 90 -12.09 -10.12 -5.96
CA THR A 90 -12.78 -9.37 -7.04
C THR A 90 -14.28 -9.23 -6.76
N GLN A 91 -14.92 -10.29 -6.25
CA GLN A 91 -16.34 -10.29 -5.89
C GLN A 91 -16.68 -9.31 -4.77
N VAL A 92 -15.82 -9.21 -3.74
CA VAL A 92 -15.98 -8.25 -2.64
C VAL A 92 -15.76 -6.84 -3.16
N ALA A 93 -14.68 -6.60 -3.91
CA ALA A 93 -14.40 -5.27 -4.47
C ALA A 93 -15.56 -4.76 -5.34
N HIS A 94 -16.13 -5.60 -6.21
CA HIS A 94 -17.30 -5.23 -7.00
C HIS A 94 -18.52 -4.89 -6.14
N ASP A 95 -18.82 -5.71 -5.13
CA ASP A 95 -19.96 -5.48 -4.24
C ASP A 95 -19.80 -4.18 -3.42
N LEU A 96 -18.60 -3.86 -2.95
CA LEU A 96 -18.31 -2.58 -2.27
C LEU A 96 -18.44 -1.39 -3.24
N ILE A 97 -17.95 -1.51 -4.47
CA ILE A 97 -18.06 -0.48 -5.52
C ILE A 97 -19.53 -0.18 -5.84
N GLU A 98 -20.34 -1.22 -6.05
CA GLU A 98 -21.75 -1.11 -6.42
C GLU A 98 -22.59 -0.46 -5.32
N ARG A 99 -22.24 -0.73 -4.06
CA ARG A 99 -22.93 -0.19 -2.88
C ARG A 99 -22.31 1.08 -2.32
N LYS A 100 -21.24 1.59 -2.94
CA LYS A 100 -20.53 2.81 -2.56
C LYS A 100 -19.95 2.79 -1.15
N ILE A 101 -19.46 1.64 -0.69
CA ILE A 101 -18.89 1.47 0.65
C ILE A 101 -17.38 1.76 0.60
N ALA A 102 -16.90 2.70 1.42
CA ALA A 102 -15.48 2.99 1.61
C ALA A 102 -14.70 3.23 0.28
N ILE A 103 -15.36 3.82 -0.73
CA ILE A 103 -14.84 3.92 -2.11
C ILE A 103 -13.50 4.64 -2.18
N THR A 104 -13.36 5.76 -1.47
CA THR A 104 -12.11 6.52 -1.44
C THR A 104 -10.96 5.67 -0.93
N LEU A 105 -11.13 5.00 0.21
CA LEU A 105 -10.10 4.11 0.78
C LEU A 105 -9.81 2.93 -0.13
N LEU A 106 -10.83 2.29 -0.70
CA LEU A 106 -10.66 1.22 -1.67
C LEU A 106 -9.80 1.68 -2.85
N GLY A 107 -10.02 2.90 -3.34
CA GLY A 107 -9.23 3.50 -4.41
C GLY A 107 -7.76 3.80 -4.08
N HIS A 108 -7.41 3.88 -2.79
CA HIS A 108 -6.03 4.02 -2.33
C HIS A 108 -5.31 2.68 -2.09
N THR A 109 -6.03 1.55 -2.18
CA THR A 109 -5.43 0.22 -2.01
C THR A 109 -4.89 -0.35 -3.33
N ILE A 110 -3.99 -1.33 -3.23
CA ILE A 110 -3.55 -2.11 -4.39
C ILE A 110 -4.73 -2.96 -4.85
N GLN A 111 -5.13 -2.84 -6.12
CA GLN A 111 -6.25 -3.59 -6.69
C GLN A 111 -5.86 -4.26 -8.01
N ASN A 112 -6.62 -5.31 -8.36
CA ASN A 112 -6.53 -5.90 -9.69
C ASN A 112 -6.97 -4.88 -10.74
N GLU A 113 -6.43 -4.98 -11.95
CA GLU A 113 -6.67 -4.00 -13.02
C GLU A 113 -8.14 -3.77 -13.36
N GLU A 114 -8.93 -4.84 -13.43
CA GLU A 114 -10.38 -4.75 -13.66
C GLU A 114 -11.06 -3.87 -12.61
N ILE A 115 -10.65 -3.99 -11.35
CA ILE A 115 -11.17 -3.19 -10.24
C ILE A 115 -10.68 -1.75 -10.34
N MET A 116 -9.41 -1.53 -10.70
CA MET A 116 -8.87 -0.19 -10.93
C MET A 116 -9.64 0.55 -12.04
N TRP A 117 -10.00 -0.12 -13.14
CA TRP A 117 -10.82 0.48 -14.19
C TRP A 117 -12.20 0.91 -13.70
N ARG A 118 -12.83 0.13 -12.81
CA ARG A 118 -14.13 0.50 -12.22
C ARG A 118 -14.03 1.64 -11.22
N LEU A 119 -12.91 1.77 -10.52
CA LEU A 119 -12.66 2.81 -9.52
C LEU A 119 -12.13 4.11 -10.11
N ALA A 120 -11.43 4.08 -11.25
CA ALA A 120 -10.88 5.24 -11.92
C ALA A 120 -11.88 6.41 -12.13
N PRO A 121 -13.14 6.19 -12.54
CA PRO A 121 -14.11 7.29 -12.64
C PRO A 121 -14.64 7.81 -11.30
N LEU A 122 -14.31 7.15 -10.18
CA LEU A 122 -14.82 7.44 -8.84
C LEU A 122 -13.76 8.04 -7.90
N VAL A 123 -12.49 7.70 -8.12
CA VAL A 123 -11.36 8.09 -7.25
C VAL A 123 -10.16 8.48 -8.10
N ASP A 124 -9.76 9.75 -8.01
CA ASP A 124 -8.68 10.33 -8.81
C ASP A 124 -7.34 9.61 -8.60
N GLU A 125 -7.01 9.22 -7.36
CA GLU A 125 -5.80 8.46 -7.05
C GLU A 125 -5.76 7.10 -7.74
N THR A 126 -6.91 6.45 -7.92
CA THR A 126 -6.97 5.20 -8.67
C THR A 126 -6.74 5.44 -10.15
N LEU A 127 -7.35 6.50 -10.71
CA LEU A 127 -7.09 6.91 -12.10
C LEU A 127 -5.61 7.19 -12.31
N LEU A 128 -4.96 7.91 -11.40
CA LEU A 128 -3.52 8.17 -11.46
C LEU A 128 -2.69 6.89 -11.45
N THR A 129 -3.01 5.97 -10.55
CA THR A 129 -2.28 4.72 -10.38
C THR A 129 -2.39 3.88 -11.65
N LEU A 130 -3.61 3.71 -12.18
CA LEU A 130 -3.89 3.02 -13.43
C LEU A 130 -3.18 3.70 -14.62
N ALA A 131 -3.28 5.02 -14.74
CA ALA A 131 -2.66 5.77 -15.82
C ALA A 131 -1.13 5.61 -15.82
N LYS A 132 -0.51 5.69 -14.64
CA LYS A 132 0.93 5.46 -14.49
C LYS A 132 1.31 4.04 -14.90
N GLU A 133 0.57 3.04 -14.42
CA GLU A 133 0.82 1.63 -14.76
C GLU A 133 0.78 1.41 -16.28
N LEU A 134 -0.29 1.87 -16.96
CA LEU A 134 -0.41 1.77 -18.41
C LEU A 134 0.70 2.54 -19.15
N TYR A 135 1.18 3.65 -18.60
CA TYR A 135 2.19 4.50 -19.26
C TYR A 135 3.63 4.00 -19.09
N ILE A 136 3.99 3.45 -17.91
CA ILE A 136 5.37 3.08 -17.55
C ILE A 136 5.65 1.58 -17.70
N ASN A 137 4.63 0.73 -17.72
CA ASN A 137 4.81 -0.72 -17.86
C ASN A 137 4.96 -1.12 -19.35
N PRO A 138 6.08 -1.74 -19.77
CA PRO A 138 6.28 -2.17 -21.15
C PRO A 138 5.38 -3.32 -21.60
N GLU A 139 4.78 -4.07 -20.67
CA GLU A 139 3.84 -5.16 -20.99
C GLU A 139 2.45 -4.64 -21.37
N LYS A 140 2.13 -3.39 -21.02
CA LYS A 140 0.88 -2.73 -21.38
C LYS A 140 0.92 -2.20 -22.79
N SER A 141 -0.16 -2.40 -23.53
CA SER A 141 -0.26 -2.00 -24.93
C SER A 141 -0.41 -0.47 -25.08
N LEU A 142 -0.16 0.02 -26.29
CA LEU A 142 -0.44 1.42 -26.63
C LEU A 142 -1.96 1.67 -26.64
N GLU A 143 -2.72 0.70 -27.12
CA GLU A 143 -4.17 0.75 -27.30
C GLU A 143 -4.90 0.94 -25.96
N GLU A 144 -4.49 0.18 -24.92
CA GLU A 144 -5.03 0.34 -23.57
C GLU A 144 -4.77 1.75 -23.01
N PHE A 145 -3.54 2.26 -23.20
CA PHE A 145 -3.18 3.60 -22.75
C PHE A 145 -3.93 4.70 -23.52
N GLN A 146 -4.07 4.54 -24.83
CA GLN A 146 -4.83 5.46 -25.69
C GLN A 146 -6.31 5.51 -25.25
N SER A 147 -6.91 4.35 -24.96
CA SER A 147 -8.28 4.26 -24.45
C SER A 147 -8.46 5.03 -23.14
N LEU A 148 -7.50 4.97 -22.23
CA LEU A 148 -7.51 5.76 -20.99
C LEU A 148 -7.45 7.27 -21.28
N LEU A 149 -6.54 7.70 -22.15
CA LEU A 149 -6.40 9.12 -22.51
C LEU A 149 -7.65 9.68 -23.21
N ASP A 150 -8.29 8.88 -24.06
CA ASP A 150 -9.50 9.27 -24.78
C ASP A 150 -10.70 9.41 -23.83
N GLN A 151 -10.74 8.64 -22.73
CA GLN A 151 -11.75 8.75 -21.68
C GLN A 151 -11.54 9.95 -20.75
N TYR A 152 -10.28 10.28 -20.44
CA TYR A 152 -9.92 11.34 -19.48
C TYR A 152 -9.02 12.44 -20.08
N PRO A 153 -9.38 13.04 -21.24
CA PRO A 153 -8.48 13.95 -21.95
C PRO A 153 -8.30 15.31 -21.24
N GLN A 154 -9.16 15.63 -20.27
CA GLN A 154 -9.15 16.90 -19.52
C GLN A 154 -8.71 16.73 -18.06
N HIS A 155 -8.25 15.54 -17.66
CA HIS A 155 -7.86 15.28 -16.28
C HIS A 155 -6.44 15.78 -16.01
N GLU A 156 -6.30 17.07 -15.70
CA GLU A 156 -5.00 17.76 -15.59
C GLU A 156 -4.03 17.08 -14.63
N TRP A 157 -4.48 16.66 -13.45
CA TRP A 157 -3.60 16.03 -12.46
C TRP A 157 -2.98 14.72 -12.99
N MET A 158 -3.75 13.96 -13.77
CA MET A 158 -3.29 12.73 -14.42
C MET A 158 -2.27 13.05 -15.49
N LEU A 159 -2.61 13.96 -16.40
CA LEU A 159 -1.71 14.34 -17.49
C LEU A 159 -0.39 14.91 -16.96
N SER A 160 -0.44 15.75 -15.91
CA SER A 160 0.75 16.30 -15.25
C SER A 160 1.61 15.20 -14.63
N ALA A 161 1.00 14.29 -13.85
CA ALA A 161 1.70 13.17 -13.23
C ALA A 161 2.37 12.24 -14.26
N LEU A 162 1.74 12.03 -15.42
CA LEU A 162 2.32 11.28 -16.53
C LEU A 162 3.50 12.03 -17.17
N GLY A 163 3.45 13.36 -17.29
CA GLY A 163 4.55 14.17 -17.81
C GLY A 163 5.84 14.02 -17.01
N TYR A 164 5.73 13.91 -15.69
CA TYR A 164 6.85 13.62 -14.77
C TYR A 164 7.32 12.15 -14.79
N SER A 165 6.60 11.26 -15.47
CA SER A 165 6.87 9.84 -15.49
C SER A 165 7.62 9.44 -16.78
N GLY A 166 8.47 8.42 -16.70
CA GLY A 166 9.18 7.89 -17.87
C GLY A 166 8.30 6.89 -18.64
N ALA A 167 7.79 7.29 -19.81
CA ALA A 167 7.04 6.40 -20.71
C ALA A 167 7.82 5.11 -21.02
N SER A 168 7.13 3.97 -21.08
CA SER A 168 7.73 2.69 -21.44
C SER A 168 8.13 2.60 -22.92
N SER A 169 7.53 3.42 -23.78
CA SER A 169 7.82 3.46 -25.21
C SER A 169 7.66 4.87 -25.81
N PRO A 170 8.33 5.16 -26.96
CA PRO A 170 8.13 6.41 -27.69
C PRO A 170 6.67 6.64 -28.13
N GLU A 171 5.96 5.57 -28.48
CA GLU A 171 4.56 5.63 -28.95
C GLU A 171 3.63 6.12 -27.84
N LYS A 172 3.76 5.58 -26.62
CA LYS A 172 2.98 6.05 -25.46
C LYS A 172 3.30 7.50 -25.12
N ARG A 173 4.58 7.89 -25.17
CA ARG A 173 4.98 9.29 -24.97
C ARG A 173 4.31 10.22 -25.99
N ASN A 174 4.30 9.82 -27.26
CA ASN A 174 3.68 10.61 -28.33
C ASN A 174 2.15 10.70 -28.17
N ALA A 175 1.49 9.62 -27.73
CA ALA A 175 0.07 9.62 -27.43
C ALA A 175 -0.26 10.63 -26.30
N TRP A 176 0.47 10.58 -25.19
CA TRP A 176 0.33 11.56 -24.10
C TRP A 176 0.57 12.99 -24.60
N PHE A 177 1.65 13.22 -25.36
CA PHE A 177 2.02 14.55 -25.86
C PHE A 177 0.92 15.16 -26.73
N LYS A 178 0.28 14.34 -27.58
CA LYS A 178 -0.83 14.76 -28.44
C LYS A 178 -2.02 15.28 -27.62
N VAL A 179 -2.37 14.59 -26.54
CA VAL A 179 -3.47 14.98 -25.65
C VAL A 179 -3.10 16.20 -24.83
N ALA A 180 -1.89 16.23 -24.24
CA ALA A 180 -1.39 17.38 -23.49
C ALA A 180 -1.38 18.67 -24.33
N LYS A 181 -0.99 18.60 -25.61
CA LYS A 181 -0.98 19.74 -26.53
C LYS A 181 -2.38 20.29 -26.83
N GLN A 182 -3.42 19.46 -26.74
CA GLN A 182 -4.81 19.86 -26.98
C GLN A 182 -5.53 20.34 -25.72
N HIS A 183 -4.90 20.19 -24.55
CA HIS A 183 -5.47 20.60 -23.27
C HIS A 183 -5.46 22.13 -23.11
N PRO A 184 -6.46 22.74 -22.43
CA PRO A 184 -6.47 24.18 -22.15
C PRO A 184 -5.21 24.68 -21.43
N ASN A 185 -4.62 23.83 -20.57
CA ASN A 185 -3.38 24.10 -19.83
C ASN A 185 -2.14 23.47 -20.50
N ALA A 186 -2.10 23.42 -21.83
CA ALA A 186 -1.01 22.80 -22.59
C ALA A 186 0.37 23.31 -22.19
N ASP A 187 0.56 24.63 -22.03
CA ASP A 187 1.87 25.20 -21.68
C ASP A 187 2.39 24.66 -20.35
N ALA A 188 1.52 24.54 -19.34
CA ALA A 188 1.87 23.95 -18.05
C ALA A 188 2.20 22.45 -18.18
N LEU A 189 1.34 21.68 -18.86
CA LEU A 189 1.54 20.24 -19.07
C LEU A 189 2.77 19.91 -19.92
N LEU A 190 3.16 20.78 -20.85
CA LEU A 190 4.34 20.57 -21.68
C LEU A 190 5.62 21.09 -21.01
N SER A 191 5.51 22.01 -20.03
CA SER A 191 6.66 22.47 -19.23
C SER A 191 7.20 21.40 -18.27
N VAL A 192 6.36 20.43 -17.89
CA VAL A 192 6.75 19.31 -17.02
C VAL A 192 7.45 18.17 -17.75
N LEU A 193 7.53 18.24 -19.09
CA LEU A 193 8.38 17.34 -19.84
C LEU A 193 9.82 17.50 -19.33
N PRO A 194 10.50 16.42 -18.90
CA PRO A 194 11.91 16.50 -18.59
C PRO A 194 12.61 17.05 -19.84
N VAL A 195 13.13 18.28 -19.71
CA VAL A 195 13.71 19.05 -20.81
C VAL A 195 14.93 18.30 -21.32
N GLY A 196 14.76 17.59 -22.45
CA GLY A 196 15.81 16.86 -23.14
C GLY A 196 16.02 15.45 -22.59
N THR A 197 15.77 14.46 -23.46
CA THR A 197 16.50 13.19 -23.59
C THR A 197 17.43 12.84 -22.43
N MET A 198 16.89 12.54 -21.24
CA MET A 198 17.70 11.90 -20.22
C MET A 198 18.10 10.54 -20.78
N SER A 199 19.40 10.36 -20.95
CA SER A 199 20.00 9.06 -21.23
C SER A 199 19.53 8.05 -20.17
N PRO A 200 19.50 6.75 -20.46
CA PRO A 200 19.15 5.72 -19.47
C PRO A 200 19.96 5.81 -18.16
N SER A 201 21.16 6.39 -18.21
CA SER A 201 22.01 6.69 -17.04
C SER A 201 21.47 7.84 -16.17
N GLU A 202 20.91 8.89 -16.76
CA GLU A 202 20.38 10.05 -16.02
C GLU A 202 19.04 9.70 -15.35
N LEU A 203 18.21 8.91 -16.01
CA LEU A 203 17.00 8.32 -15.41
C LEU A 203 17.31 7.42 -14.19
N ARG A 204 18.45 6.72 -14.19
CA ARG A 204 18.92 5.94 -13.03
C ARG A 204 19.46 6.85 -11.92
N ALA A 205 20.22 7.88 -12.27
CA ALA A 205 20.80 8.82 -11.31
C ALA A 205 19.71 9.64 -10.60
N GLU A 206 18.66 10.06 -11.30
CA GLU A 206 17.55 10.79 -10.69
C GLU A 206 16.75 9.90 -9.72
N ARG A 207 16.50 8.63 -10.09
CA ARG A 207 15.90 7.63 -9.18
C ARG A 207 16.74 7.38 -7.93
N GLN A 208 18.07 7.36 -8.05
CA GLN A 208 18.98 7.20 -6.91
C GLN A 208 19.09 8.47 -6.04
N SER A 209 18.99 9.66 -6.64
CA SER A 209 19.10 10.93 -5.91
C SER A 209 17.91 11.22 -4.99
N ARG A 210 16.73 10.66 -5.28
CA ARG A 210 15.53 10.79 -4.44
C ARG A 210 15.54 9.87 -3.21
N GLU A 211 16.45 8.89 -3.14
CA GLU A 211 16.57 7.95 -2.01
C GLU A 211 17.53 8.47 -0.89
N PHE A 212 18.16 9.64 -1.04
CA PHE A 212 19.24 10.12 -0.17
C PHE A 212 18.97 11.50 0.45
N SER A 213 18.12 11.58 1.49
CA SER A 213 18.15 12.67 2.48
C SER A 213 17.24 12.35 3.66
N MET A 214 17.81 12.09 4.85
CA MET A 214 17.52 12.83 6.10
C MET A 214 18.22 12.21 7.32
N ASP A 215 18.63 13.07 8.25
CA ASP A 215 19.68 12.90 9.25
C ASP A 215 19.11 12.96 10.71
N ASN A 216 19.49 11.95 11.51
CA ASN A 216 19.78 11.83 12.95
C ASN A 216 18.82 12.16 14.15
N THR A 217 18.69 11.12 15.01
CA THR A 217 18.44 10.99 16.49
C THR A 217 17.02 10.94 17.13
N LEU A 218 16.72 9.87 17.95
CA LEU A 218 15.85 9.74 19.17
C LEU A 218 14.93 8.48 19.34
N GLY A 219 15.11 7.73 20.45
CA GLY A 219 14.00 7.27 21.34
C GLY A 219 13.12 6.08 20.92
N ALA A 220 12.26 5.59 21.81
CA ALA A 220 11.46 4.36 21.61
C ALA A 220 10.50 4.38 20.40
N GLY A 221 10.08 5.57 19.92
CA GLY A 221 9.37 5.73 18.64
C GLY A 221 10.24 5.50 17.39
N GLN A 222 11.58 5.52 17.51
CA GLN A 222 12.48 5.13 16.42
C GLN A 222 12.46 3.63 16.15
N LEU A 223 12.14 2.76 17.12
CA LEU A 223 12.02 1.32 16.88
C LEU A 223 10.90 0.98 15.88
N GLU A 224 9.88 1.82 15.77
CA GLU A 224 8.81 1.74 14.77
C GLU A 224 9.25 2.20 13.37
N SER A 225 10.05 3.26 13.29
CA SER A 225 10.69 3.74 12.06
C SER A 225 11.70 2.73 11.48
N LEU A 226 12.42 2.02 12.34
CA LEU A 226 13.52 1.12 11.97
C LEU A 226 13.10 -0.14 11.17
N TYR A 227 11.80 -0.48 11.12
CA TYR A 227 11.27 -1.50 10.19
C TYR A 227 10.79 -0.91 8.86
N GLY A 228 10.70 0.42 8.77
CA GLY A 228 10.44 1.16 7.53
C GLY A 228 11.72 1.64 6.83
N THR A 229 12.89 1.59 7.48
CA THR A 229 14.16 2.02 6.89
C THR A 229 14.88 0.87 6.16
N ARG A 230 15.44 1.16 4.98
CA ARG A 230 16.36 0.26 4.26
C ARG A 230 17.79 0.31 4.81
N VAL A 231 17.99 0.79 6.05
CA VAL A 231 19.33 1.10 6.59
C VAL A 231 19.90 -0.13 7.33
N PRO A 232 20.98 -0.75 6.84
CA PRO A 232 21.56 -1.98 7.37
C PRO A 232 21.96 -2.00 8.85
N GLU A 233 22.55 -0.92 9.35
CA GLU A 233 23.17 -0.83 10.67
C GLU A 233 22.10 -0.82 11.78
N GLU A 234 20.99 -0.17 11.47
CA GLU A 234 19.78 -0.06 12.24
C GLU A 234 19.11 -1.43 12.45
N ILE A 235 18.97 -2.18 11.35
CA ILE A 235 18.46 -3.55 11.38
C ILE A 235 19.42 -4.47 12.17
N LEU A 236 20.73 -4.23 12.10
CA LEU A 236 21.71 -4.97 12.89
C LEU A 236 21.61 -4.68 14.39
N ALA A 237 21.34 -3.43 14.78
CA ALA A 237 21.14 -3.06 16.19
C ALA A 237 19.90 -3.77 16.77
N ILE A 238 18.80 -3.81 16.01
CA ILE A 238 17.60 -4.58 16.35
C ILE A 238 17.92 -6.07 16.50
N ALA A 239 18.58 -6.66 15.50
CA ALA A 239 18.95 -8.08 15.53
C ALA A 239 19.86 -8.42 16.72
N SER A 240 20.67 -7.46 17.17
CA SER A 240 21.61 -7.62 18.28
C SER A 240 20.97 -7.40 19.65
N ASN A 241 19.78 -6.78 19.73
CA ASN A 241 19.12 -6.50 21.00
C ASN A 241 18.46 -7.78 21.59
N PRO A 242 18.86 -8.22 22.80
CA PRO A 242 18.35 -9.43 23.43
C PRO A 242 16.88 -9.32 23.88
N GLN A 243 16.26 -8.14 23.83
CA GLN A 243 14.84 -7.94 24.11
C GLN A 243 13.96 -7.97 22.85
N THR A 244 14.55 -7.97 21.64
CA THR A 244 13.80 -8.02 20.37
C THR A 244 12.93 -9.29 20.28
N PRO A 245 11.60 -9.22 20.09
CA PRO A 245 10.71 -10.39 20.02
C PRO A 245 11.19 -11.53 19.10
N CYS A 246 10.93 -12.79 19.46
CA CYS A 246 11.45 -13.95 18.72
C CYS A 246 10.98 -13.96 17.27
N GLU A 247 9.73 -13.61 17.04
CA GLU A 247 9.09 -13.58 15.73
C GLU A 247 9.79 -12.57 14.79
N ILE A 248 10.27 -11.45 15.34
CA ILE A 248 11.08 -10.49 14.60
C ILE A 248 12.45 -11.10 14.25
N LEU A 249 13.10 -11.73 15.23
CA LEU A 249 14.40 -12.33 15.00
C LEU A 249 14.31 -13.42 13.92
N GLU A 250 13.22 -14.20 13.90
CA GLU A 250 12.92 -15.20 12.87
C GLU A 250 12.83 -14.58 11.47
N GLU A 251 12.16 -13.43 11.34
CA GLU A 251 12.11 -12.67 10.09
C GLU A 251 13.51 -12.17 9.67
N LEU A 252 14.28 -11.64 10.63
CA LEU A 252 15.63 -11.11 10.38
C LEU A 252 16.64 -12.20 9.99
N VAL A 253 16.48 -13.44 10.48
CA VAL A 253 17.29 -14.60 10.04
C VAL A 253 17.08 -14.92 8.55
N GLN A 254 15.91 -14.59 7.99
CA GLN A 254 15.62 -14.81 6.58
C GLN A 254 16.02 -13.63 5.68
N LEU A 255 16.47 -12.51 6.24
CA LEU A 255 16.81 -11.31 5.48
C LEU A 255 17.91 -11.56 4.42
N ARG A 256 17.70 -11.09 3.19
CA ARG A 256 18.64 -11.15 2.05
C ARG A 256 18.62 -9.82 1.30
N GLY A 257 19.67 -9.55 0.50
CA GLY A 257 19.68 -8.41 -0.42
C GLY A 257 19.87 -7.03 0.22
N VAL A 258 20.10 -6.97 1.54
CA VAL A 258 20.43 -5.74 2.29
C VAL A 258 21.92 -5.76 2.66
N ALA A 259 22.58 -4.61 2.68
CA ALA A 259 23.92 -4.51 3.26
C ALA A 259 23.91 -5.01 4.71
N LEU A 260 25.05 -5.50 5.21
CA LEU A 260 25.18 -6.17 6.51
C LEU A 260 24.23 -7.37 6.79
N SER A 261 23.42 -7.84 5.84
CA SER A 261 22.45 -8.95 6.03
C SER A 261 23.06 -10.20 6.63
N ARG A 262 24.33 -10.52 6.36
CA ARG A 262 25.03 -11.62 7.04
C ARG A 262 25.18 -11.38 8.55
N ARG A 263 25.59 -10.17 8.96
CA ARG A 263 25.78 -9.82 10.38
C ARG A 263 24.43 -9.76 11.10
N ILE A 264 23.41 -9.20 10.44
CA ILE A 264 22.04 -9.13 10.95
C ILE A 264 21.53 -10.54 11.26
N ARG A 265 21.64 -11.47 10.29
CA ARG A 265 21.22 -12.86 10.49
C ARG A 265 21.94 -13.57 11.61
N ILE A 266 23.25 -13.36 11.72
CA ILE A 266 24.06 -13.96 12.79
C ILE A 266 23.61 -13.43 14.14
N ALA A 267 23.41 -12.11 14.28
CA ALA A 267 22.96 -11.51 15.54
C ALA A 267 21.56 -12.00 15.92
N ALA A 268 20.65 -12.10 14.95
CA ALA A 268 19.30 -12.58 15.17
C ALA A 268 19.27 -14.07 15.59
N ASP A 269 20.02 -14.93 14.87
CA ASP A 269 20.16 -16.36 15.18
C ASP A 269 20.79 -16.56 16.58
N GLN A 270 21.80 -15.77 16.93
CA GLN A 270 22.41 -15.82 18.27
C GLN A 270 21.40 -15.49 19.38
N ASN A 271 20.57 -14.47 19.19
CA ASN A 271 19.55 -14.12 20.18
C ASN A 271 18.43 -15.17 20.26
N LEU A 272 18.03 -15.78 19.14
CA LEU A 272 17.08 -16.89 19.13
C LEU A 272 17.62 -18.12 19.88
N ARG A 273 18.86 -18.53 19.60
CA ARG A 273 19.50 -19.67 20.27
C ARG A 273 19.63 -19.47 21.77
N ARG A 274 20.03 -18.26 22.21
CA ARG A 274 20.09 -17.90 23.64
C ARG A 274 18.74 -18.06 24.34
N ARG A 275 17.64 -17.76 23.65
CA ARG A 275 16.29 -17.89 24.21
C ARG A 275 15.76 -19.32 24.19
N ASN A 276 16.17 -20.10 23.21
CA ASN A 276 15.78 -21.51 23.10
C ASN A 276 16.59 -22.43 24.01
N GLY A 277 17.57 -21.90 24.76
CA GLY A 277 18.43 -22.70 25.64
C GLY A 277 19.52 -23.47 24.90
N ASP A 278 19.69 -23.21 23.60
CA ASP A 278 20.70 -23.80 22.73
C ASP A 278 22.01 -23.00 22.84
N MET A 279 22.70 -23.08 23.97
CA MET A 279 24.13 -22.73 23.99
C MET A 279 24.97 -23.93 24.42
N LEU A 280 25.77 -24.40 23.45
CA LEU A 280 27.08 -25.03 23.65
C LEU A 280 28.05 -24.02 24.28
#